data_AF-A0A1G0EEJ5-F1
#
_entry.id   AF-A0A1G0EEJ5-F1
#
_cell.length_a   1.000
_cell.length_b   1.000
_cell.length_c   1.000
_cell.angle_alpha   90.00
_cell.angle_beta   90.00
_cell.angle_gamma   90.00
#
_symmetry.space_group_name_H-M   'P 1'
#
loop_
_entity.id
_entity.type
_entity.pdbx_description
1 polymer ?
#
loop_
_entity_poly.entity_id
_entity_poly.type
_entity_poly.pdbx_seq_one_letter_code
_entity_poly.pdbx_strand_id
1 'polypeptide(L)' 'MARASQDRCEIVQMQAPVSRLKDSDLQKAPQALMRASEKARKLAEQTGTPFVVRKSAAVSGALSDDFPSDITGDDLE' A
#
# COMPACT_ATOMS: atom_id res chain seq x y z
N MET A 1 -41.96 7.87 -17.65
CA MET A 1 -40.65 8.45 -18.06
C MET A 1 -39.98 9.04 -16.82
N ALA A 2 -38.99 8.37 -16.25
CA ALA A 2 -38.08 8.95 -15.27
C ALA A 2 -36.72 8.25 -15.39
N ARG A 3 -35.72 9.00 -15.86
CA ARG A 3 -34.32 8.60 -15.97
C ARG A 3 -33.68 8.73 -14.59
N ALA A 4 -33.00 7.71 -14.08
CA ALA A 4 -32.04 7.89 -13.00
C ALA A 4 -30.92 6.85 -13.11
N SER A 5 -29.84 7.31 -13.74
CA SER A 5 -28.45 6.95 -13.47
C SER A 5 -28.24 5.59 -12.83
N GLN A 6 -28.10 4.58 -13.68
CA GLN A 6 -27.33 3.40 -13.31
C GLN A 6 -25.88 3.88 -13.29
N ASP A 7 -25.46 4.47 -12.18
CA ASP A 7 -24.05 4.62 -11.81
C ASP A 7 -23.50 3.21 -11.79
N ARG A 8 -23.10 2.73 -12.98
CA ARG A 8 -22.12 1.67 -13.11
C ARG A 8 -20.88 2.27 -12.47
N CYS A 9 -20.78 2.13 -11.15
CA CYS A 9 -19.52 1.83 -10.52
C CYS A 9 -19.03 0.56 -11.22
N GLU A 10 -18.42 0.74 -12.39
CA GLU A 10 -17.64 -0.30 -13.02
C GLU A 10 -16.69 -0.74 -11.93
N ILE A 11 -16.92 -1.94 -11.43
CA ILE A 11 -15.97 -2.63 -10.59
C ILE A 11 -14.83 -2.87 -11.56
N VAL A 12 -13.94 -1.89 -11.69
CA VAL A 12 -12.76 -1.96 -12.54
C VAL A 12 -12.08 -3.23 -12.09
N GLN A 13 -12.15 -4.28 -12.91
CA GLN A 13 -11.44 -5.52 -12.67
C GLN A 13 -9.95 -5.19 -12.81
N MET A 14 -9.40 -4.63 -11.74
CA MET A 14 -7.99 -4.40 -11.57
C MET A 14 -7.36 -5.79 -11.53
N GLN A 15 -6.77 -6.20 -12.65
CA GLN A 15 -5.97 -7.43 -12.69
C GLN A 15 -4.96 -7.33 -11.55
N ALA A 16 -4.93 -8.36 -10.69
CA ALA A 16 -4.05 -8.37 -9.54
C ALA A 16 -2.60 -8.25 -10.02
N PRO A 17 -1.81 -7.31 -9.48
CA PRO A 17 -0.42 -7.15 -9.89
C PRO A 17 0.36 -8.44 -9.61
N VAL A 18 1.09 -8.93 -10.62
CA VAL A 18 1.95 -10.12 -10.51
C VAL A 18 3.38 -9.66 -10.27
N SER A 19 4.00 -10.18 -9.22
CA SER A 19 5.42 -9.93 -8.94
C SER A 19 6.28 -10.58 -10.02
N ARG A 20 7.20 -9.82 -10.61
CA ARG A 20 8.19 -10.32 -11.57
C ARG A 20 9.56 -10.58 -10.92
N LEU A 21 9.63 -10.51 -9.59
CA LEU A 21 10.86 -10.80 -8.86
C LEU A 21 11.17 -12.29 -8.94
N LYS A 22 12.47 -12.61 -9.02
CA LYS A 22 12.97 -13.98 -9.07
C LYS A 22 12.84 -14.70 -7.72
N ASP A 23 12.79 -13.94 -6.63
CA ASP A 23 12.62 -14.47 -5.27
C ASP A 23 11.22 -15.06 -5.11
N SER A 24 11.18 -16.35 -4.78
CA SER A 24 9.96 -17.14 -4.58
C SER A 24 9.09 -16.61 -3.44
N ASP A 25 9.69 -16.12 -2.36
CA ASP A 25 8.94 -15.62 -1.20
C ASP A 25 8.25 -14.29 -1.52
N LEU A 26 8.88 -13.47 -2.36
CA LEU A 26 8.36 -12.18 -2.81
C LEU A 26 7.35 -12.29 -3.96
N GLN A 27 7.12 -13.48 -4.53
CA GLN A 27 6.10 -13.65 -5.57
C GLN A 27 4.68 -13.43 -5.04
N LYS A 28 4.45 -13.79 -3.78
CA LYS A 28 3.14 -13.66 -3.11
C LYS A 28 2.92 -12.29 -2.48
N ALA A 29 3.93 -11.42 -2.46
CA ALA A 29 3.85 -10.11 -1.84
C ALA A 29 2.67 -9.24 -2.35
N PRO A 30 2.40 -9.16 -3.68
CA PRO A 30 1.27 -8.37 -4.17
C PRO A 30 -0.08 -8.88 -3.65
N GLN A 31 -0.27 -10.20 -3.61
CA GLN A 31 -1.50 -10.81 -3.10
C GLN A 31 -1.65 -10.58 -1.59
N ALA A 32 -0.56 -10.68 -0.83
CA ALA A 32 -0.56 -10.41 0.60
C ALA A 32 -0.92 -8.94 0.88
N LEU A 33 -0.37 -8.00 0.10
CA LEU A 33 -0.68 -6.58 0.22
C LEU A 33 -2.16 -6.28 -0.06
N MET A 34 -2.75 -6.90 -1.09
CA MET A 34 -4.19 -6.76 -1.36
C MET A 34 -5.04 -7.21 -0.16
N ARG A 35 -4.77 -8.39 0.38
CA ARG A 35 -5.48 -8.91 1.57
C ARG A 35 -5.30 -7.99 2.79
N ALA A 36 -4.09 -7.48 3.00
CA ALA A 36 -3.81 -6.55 4.10
C ALA A 36 -4.61 -5.26 3.95
N SER A 37 -4.68 -4.70 2.74
CA SER A 37 -5.43 -3.47 2.45
C SER A 37 -6.93 -3.63 2.71
N GLU A 38 -7.52 -4.77 2.32
CA GLU A 38 -8.93 -5.06 2.57
C GLU A 38 -9.23 -5.16 4.07
N LYS A 39 -8.35 -5.82 4.83
CA LYS A 39 -8.48 -5.90 6.29
C LYS A 39 -8.35 -4.53 6.94
N ALA A 40 -7.36 -3.74 6.52
CA ALA A 40 -7.15 -2.39 7.02
C ALA A 40 -8.39 -1.50 6.79
N ARG A 41 -9.05 -1.61 5.63
CA ARG A 41 -10.29 -0.88 5.36
C ARG A 41 -11.41 -1.28 6.31
N LYS A 42 -11.64 -2.59 6.52
CA LYS A 42 -12.65 -3.08 7.47
C LYS A 42 -12.38 -2.60 8.90
N LEU A 43 -11.12 -2.60 9.32
CA LEU A 43 -10.74 -2.09 10.63
C LEU A 43 -10.94 -0.57 10.74
N ALA A 44 -10.63 0.18 9.68
CA ALA A 44 -10.87 1.61 9.62
C ALA A 44 -12.37 1.94 9.74
N GLU A 45 -13.23 1.18 9.04
CA GLU A 45 -14.69 1.27 9.15
C GLU A 45 -15.16 0.99 10.59
N GLN A 46 -14.60 -0.01 11.25
CA GLN A 46 -14.96 -0.38 12.63
C GLN A 46 -14.48 0.63 13.68
N THR A 47 -13.33 1.26 13.46
CA THR A 47 -12.70 2.18 14.42
C THR A 47 -13.05 3.64 14.16
N GLY A 48 -13.72 3.95 13.05
CA GLY A 48 -13.97 5.31 12.61
C GLY A 48 -12.72 6.03 12.10
N THR A 49 -11.66 5.28 11.75
CA THR A 49 -10.42 5.85 11.21
C THR A 49 -10.65 6.28 9.75
N PRO A 50 -10.31 7.52 9.35
CA PRO A 50 -10.49 7.96 7.97
C PRO A 50 -9.57 7.20 7.01
N PHE A 51 -10.13 6.65 5.94
CA PHE A 51 -9.37 5.94 4.90
C PHE A 51 -9.17 6.84 3.67
N VAL A 52 -7.93 7.26 3.42
CA VAL A 52 -7.59 8.19 2.34
C VAL A 52 -6.79 7.48 1.24
N VAL A 53 -7.33 7.45 0.02
CA VAL A 53 -6.65 6.93 -1.17
C VAL A 53 -5.99 8.08 -1.91
N ARG A 54 -4.66 8.07 -2.03
CA ARG A 54 -3.90 9.01 -2.85
C ARG A 54 -3.43 8.31 -4.11
N LYS A 55 -3.57 8.98 -5.26
CA LYS A 55 -2.94 8.53 -6.51
C LYS A 55 -1.44 8.66 -6.33
N SER A 56 -0.70 7.58 -6.58
CA SER A 56 0.76 7.59 -6.45
C SER A 56 1.34 8.70 -7.32
N ALA A 57 2.00 9.66 -6.69
CA ALA A 57 2.97 10.50 -7.38
C ALA A 57 4.16 9.60 -7.74
N ALA A 58 4.72 9.76 -8.95
CA ALA A 58 5.95 9.08 -9.29
C ALA A 58 7.03 9.51 -8.29
N VAL A 59 7.52 8.58 -7.46
CA VAL A 59 8.61 8.82 -6.53
C VAL A 59 9.93 8.89 -7.32
N SER A 60 10.22 10.04 -7.91
CA SER A 60 11.56 10.36 -8.41
C SER A 60 12.33 11.08 -7.31
N GLY A 61 12.76 10.34 -6.30
CA GLY A 61 13.54 10.91 -5.20
C GLY A 61 14.31 9.79 -4.55
N ALA A 62 15.63 9.86 -4.66
CA ALA A 62 16.55 8.99 -3.94
C ALA A 62 16.12 8.90 -2.48
N LEU A 63 16.07 7.70 -1.92
CA LEU A 63 16.24 7.54 -0.48
C LEU A 63 17.64 8.10 -0.21
N SER A 64 17.73 9.38 0.18
CA SER A 64 18.96 9.88 0.76
C SER A 64 19.11 9.16 2.10
N ASP A 65 20.14 8.32 2.15
CA ASP A 65 20.69 7.71 3.36
C ASP A 65 21.14 8.81 4.33
N ASP A 66 20.19 9.42 5.02
CA ASP A 66 20.41 10.33 6.15
C ASP A 66 20.18 9.56 7.46
N PHE A 67 20.75 8.35 7.54
CA PHE A 67 20.80 7.59 8.79
C PHE A 67 22.06 8.03 9.57
N PRO A 68 21.91 8.64 10.77
CA PRO A 68 23.05 9.08 11.55
C PRO A 68 23.90 7.87 11.95
N SER A 69 25.16 7.87 11.53
CA SER A 69 26.12 6.78 11.74
C SER A 69 26.78 6.82 13.13
N ASP A 70 26.47 7.81 13.96
CA ASP A 70 27.23 8.17 15.17
C ASP A 70 26.85 7.42 16.46
N ILE A 71 26.12 6.31 16.40
CA ILE A 71 25.97 5.43 17.57
C ILE A 71 27.14 4.43 17.60
N THR A 72 28.37 4.93 17.71
CA THR A 72 29.49 4.12 18.18
C THR A 72 29.37 4.01 19.70
N GLY A 73 28.95 2.83 20.17
CA GLY A 73 28.97 2.47 21.59
C GLY A 73 30.39 2.22 22.07
N ASP A 74 31.13 3.30 22.33
CA ASP A 74 32.47 3.27 22.96
C ASP A 74 32.45 3.68 24.44
N ASP A 75 31.26 3.90 25.03
CA ASP A 75 31.14 4.21 26.47
C ASP A 75 30.91 2.91 27.27
N LEU A 76 31.99 2.16 27.41
CA LEU A 76 32.15 1.05 28.35
C LEU A 76 33.36 1.37 29.24
N GLU A 77 33.16 2.26 30.22
CA GLU A 77 33.97 2.34 31.44
C GLU A 77 33.16 1.83 32.65
#